data_AF-A0A3P3R3E8-F1
#
_entry.id   AF-A0A3P3R3E8-F1
#
_cell.length_a   1.000
_cell.length_b   1.000
_cell.length_c   1.000
_cell.angle_alpha   90.00
_cell.angle_beta   90.00
_cell.angle_gamma   90.00
#
_symmetry.space_group_name_H-M   'P 1'
#
loop_
_entity.id
_entity.type
_entity.pdbx_description
1 polymer ?
#
loop_
_entity_poly.entity_id
_entity_poly.type
_entity_poly.pdbx_seq_one_letter_code
_entity_poly.pdbx_strand_id
1 'polypeptide(L)'
;MEIDTVLVPIAETDTVPQVIAPAVAIAEQYDAGIHMLYVLDHDATDIDADALSQQLMEATQTVIGEVAISLSHSIIYGFSTEHLTHHPGSVVLDASNDIGADFIVLPRDRAPNALGQAADYVVQYATAPVLSV
;
A
#
# COMPACT_ATOMS: atom_id res chain seq x y z
N MET A 1 13.35 -3.45 -17.44
CA MET A 1 12.66 -2.69 -16.39
C MET A 1 13.38 -3.09 -15.12
N GLU A 2 13.93 -2.13 -14.41
CA GLU A 2 14.50 -2.32 -13.08
C GLU A 2 13.38 -1.97 -12.11
N ILE A 3 13.12 -2.84 -11.14
CA ILE A 3 12.11 -2.65 -10.09
C ILE A 3 12.86 -2.86 -8.79
N ASP A 4 13.09 -1.78 -8.06
CA ASP A 4 13.79 -1.81 -6.77
C ASP A 4 12.78 -1.78 -5.62
N THR A 5 11.62 -1.13 -5.81
CA THR A 5 10.59 -1.01 -4.78
C THR A 5 9.17 -1.27 -5.30
N VAL A 6 8.47 -2.21 -4.66
CA VAL A 6 7.04 -2.49 -4.88
C VAL A 6 6.21 -1.85 -3.76
N LEU A 7 5.32 -0.92 -4.09
CA LEU A 7 4.38 -0.32 -3.15
C LEU A 7 3.10 -1.16 -3.06
N VAL A 8 2.65 -1.41 -1.83
CA VAL A 8 1.42 -2.16 -1.54
C VAL A 8 0.53 -1.33 -0.59
N PRO A 9 -0.40 -0.51 -1.11
CA PRO A 9 -1.33 0.22 -0.28
C PRO A 9 -2.45 -0.69 0.25
N ILE A 10 -2.75 -0.57 1.54
CA ILE A 10 -3.80 -1.31 2.25
C ILE A 10 -4.61 -0.37 3.15
N ALA A 11 -5.89 -0.65 3.37
CA ALA A 11 -6.71 0.03 4.39
C ALA A 11 -6.96 -0.85 5.61
N GLU A 12 -6.94 -2.17 5.43
CA GLU A 12 -7.22 -3.16 6.47
C GLU A 12 -6.27 -4.34 6.32
N THR A 13 -5.83 -4.92 7.45
CA THR A 13 -4.91 -6.07 7.46
C THR A 13 -5.49 -7.31 6.81
N ASP A 14 -6.82 -7.44 6.76
CA ASP A 14 -7.53 -8.57 6.15
C ASP A 14 -7.34 -8.64 4.63
N THR A 15 -6.96 -7.53 4.01
CA THR A 15 -6.65 -7.46 2.57
C THR A 15 -5.23 -7.92 2.25
N VAL A 16 -4.32 -8.00 3.24
CA VAL A 16 -2.90 -8.35 3.05
C VAL A 16 -2.72 -9.65 2.27
N PRO A 17 -3.40 -10.77 2.59
CA PRO A 17 -3.21 -12.02 1.84
C PRO A 17 -3.51 -11.91 0.34
N GLN A 18 -4.39 -11.00 -0.06
CA GLN A 18 -4.81 -10.83 -1.46
C GLN A 18 -3.74 -10.10 -2.29
N VAL A 19 -3.04 -9.14 -1.66
CA VAL A 19 -2.09 -8.24 -2.34
C VAL A 19 -0.64 -8.67 -2.15
N ILE A 20 -0.32 -9.33 -1.05
CA ILE A 20 1.07 -9.61 -0.71
C ILE A 20 1.66 -10.74 -1.56
N ALA A 21 0.90 -11.80 -1.85
CA ALA A 21 1.37 -12.89 -2.70
C ALA A 21 1.81 -12.43 -4.11
N PRO A 22 1.01 -11.62 -4.84
CA PRO A 22 1.46 -11.06 -6.11
C PRO A 22 2.61 -10.06 -5.94
N ALA A 23 2.65 -9.27 -4.87
CA ALA A 23 3.78 -8.37 -4.59
C ALA A 23 5.09 -9.13 -4.35
N VAL A 24 5.05 -10.22 -3.59
CA VAL A 24 6.19 -11.14 -3.37
C VAL A 24 6.67 -11.73 -4.68
N ALA A 25 5.76 -12.23 -5.52
CA ALA A 25 6.14 -12.80 -6.81
C ALA A 25 6.87 -11.80 -7.71
N ILE A 26 6.47 -10.51 -7.67
CA ILE A 26 7.17 -9.44 -8.38
C ILE A 26 8.52 -9.16 -7.71
N ALA A 27 8.54 -9.02 -6.38
CA ALA A 27 9.76 -8.72 -5.64
C ALA A 27 10.85 -9.80 -5.83
N GLU A 28 10.50 -11.09 -5.74
CA GLU A 28 11.45 -12.19 -6.00
C GLU A 28 11.97 -12.19 -7.44
N GLN A 29 11.10 -11.86 -8.41
CA GLN A 29 11.46 -11.85 -9.82
C GLN A 29 12.47 -10.75 -10.17
N TYR A 30 12.46 -9.64 -9.42
CA TYR A 30 13.27 -8.45 -9.70
C TYR A 30 14.29 -8.10 -8.60
N ASP A 31 14.39 -8.90 -7.53
CA ASP A 31 15.21 -8.59 -6.34
C ASP A 31 14.82 -7.26 -5.67
N ALA A 32 13.52 -6.98 -5.63
CA ALA A 32 12.96 -5.72 -5.13
C ALA A 32 12.58 -5.81 -3.63
N GLY A 33 12.53 -4.66 -2.97
CA GLY A 33 11.87 -4.51 -1.67
C GLY A 33 10.36 -4.32 -1.80
N ILE A 34 9.63 -4.61 -0.72
CA ILE A 34 8.21 -4.30 -0.60
C ILE A 34 8.01 -3.22 0.45
N HIS A 35 7.25 -2.18 0.10
CA HIS A 35 6.79 -1.14 1.01
C HIS A 35 5.28 -1.23 1.21
N MET A 36 4.86 -1.59 2.43
CA MET A 36 3.45 -1.63 2.82
C MET A 36 2.98 -0.23 3.24
N LEU A 37 1.98 0.33 2.56
CA LEU A 37 1.43 1.64 2.91
C LEU A 37 0.04 1.48 3.52
N TYR A 38 -0.08 1.74 4.83
CA TYR A 38 -1.37 1.74 5.49
C TYR A 38 -2.08 3.09 5.27
N VAL A 39 -3.21 3.07 4.58
CA VAL A 39 -4.00 4.25 4.25
C VAL A 39 -5.22 4.31 5.18
N LEU A 40 -5.13 5.18 6.19
CA LEU A 40 -6.21 5.43 7.14
C LEU A 40 -7.29 6.33 6.56
N ASP A 41 -8.52 6.12 6.97
CA ASP A 41 -9.59 7.10 6.76
C ASP A 41 -9.36 8.36 7.63
N HIS A 42 -9.89 9.50 7.17
CA HIS A 42 -9.73 10.79 7.87
C HIS A 42 -10.37 10.85 9.27
N ASP A 43 -11.34 9.99 9.54
CA ASP A 43 -12.05 9.88 10.81
C ASP A 43 -11.44 8.81 11.73
N ALA A 44 -10.32 8.19 11.33
CA ALA A 44 -9.55 7.28 12.17
C ALA A 44 -8.90 8.04 13.34
N THR A 45 -9.65 8.18 14.42
CA THR A 45 -9.20 8.71 15.72
C THR A 45 -8.70 7.58 16.62
N ASP A 46 -7.77 7.88 17.52
CA ASP A 46 -7.24 6.92 18.51
C ASP A 46 -6.53 5.70 17.90
N ILE A 47 -5.87 5.86 16.75
CA ILE A 47 -4.99 4.84 16.18
C ILE A 47 -3.69 4.77 16.98
N ASP A 48 -3.43 3.61 17.58
CA ASP A 48 -2.10 3.26 18.09
C ASP A 48 -1.23 2.80 16.91
N ALA A 49 -0.36 3.70 16.44
CA ALA A 49 0.48 3.46 15.27
C ALA A 49 1.48 2.31 15.47
N ASP A 50 1.94 2.07 16.71
CA ASP A 50 2.86 0.99 17.03
C ASP A 50 2.13 -0.36 16.98
N ALA A 51 0.94 -0.43 17.58
CA ALA A 51 0.09 -1.61 17.52
C ALA A 51 -0.30 -1.95 16.06
N LEU A 52 -0.66 -0.93 15.28
CA LEU A 52 -1.03 -1.12 13.88
C LEU A 52 0.15 -1.60 13.02
N SER A 53 1.33 -1.02 13.24
CA SER A 53 2.57 -1.45 12.61
C SER A 53 2.88 -2.92 12.92
N GLN A 54 2.71 -3.32 14.18
CA GLN A 54 2.93 -4.70 14.59
C GLN A 54 1.94 -5.65 13.91
N GLN A 55 0.65 -5.33 13.90
CA GLN A 55 -0.38 -6.14 13.23
C GLN A 55 -0.11 -6.30 11.73
N LEU A 56 0.30 -5.21 11.07
CA LEU A 56 0.66 -5.24 9.66
C LEU A 56 1.85 -6.16 9.39
N MET A 57 2.92 -6.03 10.19
CA MET A 57 4.10 -6.88 10.04
C MET A 57 3.79 -8.35 10.31
N GLU A 58 2.99 -8.65 11.33
CA GLU A 58 2.55 -10.02 11.63
C GLU A 58 1.71 -10.61 10.50
N ALA A 59 0.73 -9.86 9.97
CA ALA A 59 -0.09 -10.30 8.85
C ALA A 59 0.74 -10.54 7.59
N THR A 60 1.67 -9.64 7.30
CA THR A 60 2.57 -9.72 6.15
C THR A 60 3.52 -10.92 6.27
N GLN A 61 4.18 -11.09 7.41
CA GLN A 61 5.08 -12.22 7.65
C GLN A 61 4.37 -13.58 7.62
N THR A 62 3.12 -13.64 8.09
CA THR A 62 2.31 -14.87 8.03
C THR A 62 2.13 -15.36 6.59
N VAL A 63 2.04 -14.45 5.62
CA VAL A 63 1.84 -14.81 4.21
C VAL A 63 3.17 -14.99 3.47
N ILE A 64 4.17 -14.15 3.77
CA ILE A 64 5.50 -14.22 3.15
C ILE A 64 6.27 -15.47 3.60
N GLY A 65 6.12 -15.89 4.85
CA GLY A 65 6.86 -17.01 5.41
C GLY A 65 8.36 -16.72 5.52
N GLU A 66 9.20 -17.63 4.98
CA GLU A 66 10.67 -17.55 5.07
C GLU A 66 11.34 -16.82 3.89
N VAL A 67 10.56 -16.20 3.00
CA VAL A 67 11.11 -15.50 1.83
C VAL A 67 11.91 -14.27 2.27
N ALA A 68 13.16 -14.20 1.82
CA ALA A 68 14.09 -13.13 2.18
C ALA A 68 13.89 -11.89 1.29
N ILE A 69 12.77 -11.18 1.50
CA ILE A 69 12.49 -9.88 0.87
C ILE A 69 12.63 -8.76 1.90
N SER A 70 13.22 -7.63 1.49
CA SER A 70 13.24 -6.42 2.32
C SER A 70 11.82 -5.87 2.49
N LEU A 71 11.36 -5.77 3.74
CA LEU A 71 10.03 -5.26 4.08
C LEU A 71 10.15 -3.96 4.83
N SER A 72 9.37 -2.97 4.40
CA SER A 72 9.21 -1.70 5.09
C SER A 72 7.75 -1.29 5.07
N HIS A 73 7.37 -0.35 5.94
CA HIS A 73 6.00 0.14 5.98
C HIS A 73 5.92 1.61 6.39
N SER A 74 4.80 2.23 6.05
CA SER A 74 4.43 3.56 6.52
C SER A 74 2.92 3.67 6.68
N ILE A 75 2.47 4.69 7.40
CA ILE A 75 1.06 4.96 7.66
C ILE A 75 0.75 6.38 7.19
N ILE A 76 -0.35 6.56 6.47
CA ILE A 76 -0.79 7.85 5.96
C ILE A 76 -2.29 8.00 6.07
N TYR A 77 -2.77 9.22 6.26
CA TYR A 77 -4.20 9.53 6.17
C TYR A 77 -4.57 9.75 4.71
N GLY A 78 -5.51 8.96 4.20
CA GLY A 78 -5.96 9.05 2.81
C GLY A 78 -6.77 10.32 2.51
N PHE A 79 -7.37 10.96 3.51
CA PHE A 79 -8.20 12.13 3.27
C PHE A 79 -7.90 13.24 4.28
N SER A 80 -8.01 14.49 3.81
CA SER A 80 -7.98 15.68 4.67
C SER A 80 -9.20 16.56 4.37
N THR A 81 -9.94 16.91 5.41
CA THR A 81 -11.06 17.86 5.32
C THR A 81 -10.58 19.31 5.20
N GLU A 82 -9.30 19.58 5.45
CA GLU A 82 -8.71 20.92 5.42
C GLU A 82 -8.03 21.22 4.08
N HIS A 83 -7.64 20.20 3.31
CA HIS A 83 -6.87 20.33 2.07
C HIS A 83 -7.55 19.66 0.89
N LEU A 84 -8.06 20.44 -0.07
CA LEU A 84 -8.75 19.95 -1.27
C LEU A 84 -7.90 19.05 -2.19
N THR A 85 -6.57 19.09 -2.08
CA THR A 85 -5.64 18.25 -2.85
C THR A 85 -5.35 16.90 -2.19
N HIS A 86 -5.78 16.69 -0.95
CA HIS A 86 -5.61 15.44 -0.21
C HIS A 86 -6.83 14.53 -0.43
N HIS A 87 -6.85 13.86 -1.57
CA HIS A 87 -7.76 12.77 -1.89
C HIS A 87 -7.00 11.44 -1.75
N PRO A 88 -7.63 10.33 -1.35
CA PRO A 88 -6.92 9.06 -1.10
C PRO A 88 -6.05 8.61 -2.27
N GLY A 89 -6.55 8.80 -3.48
CA GLY A 89 -5.79 8.53 -4.70
C GLY A 89 -4.52 9.38 -4.85
N SER A 90 -4.57 10.70 -4.60
CA SER A 90 -3.37 11.54 -4.71
C SER A 90 -2.36 11.22 -3.61
N VAL A 91 -2.83 10.97 -2.40
CA VAL A 91 -1.98 10.60 -1.25
C VAL A 91 -1.18 9.32 -1.53
N VAL A 92 -1.81 8.30 -2.12
CA VAL A 92 -1.10 7.06 -2.50
C VAL A 92 -0.07 7.33 -3.60
N LEU A 93 -0.39 8.17 -4.58
CA LEU A 93 0.55 8.52 -5.65
C LEU A 93 1.72 9.39 -5.16
N ASP A 94 1.46 10.31 -4.24
CA ASP A 94 2.50 11.12 -3.61
C ASP A 94 3.44 10.22 -2.79
N ALA A 95 2.89 9.32 -1.97
CA ALA A 95 3.67 8.32 -1.23
C ALA A 95 4.48 7.41 -2.17
N SER A 96 3.90 6.98 -3.29
CA SER A 96 4.60 6.23 -4.34
C SER A 96 5.81 6.99 -4.88
N ASN A 97 5.66 8.29 -5.14
CA ASN A 97 6.74 9.12 -5.66
C ASN A 97 7.82 9.36 -4.59
N ASP A 98 7.42 9.61 -3.34
CA ASP A 98 8.32 9.91 -2.23
C ASP A 98 9.26 8.76 -1.91
N ILE A 99 8.77 7.51 -1.99
CA ILE A 99 9.61 6.32 -1.77
C ILE A 99 10.28 5.82 -3.06
N GLY A 100 9.99 6.44 -4.21
CA GLY A 100 10.49 5.98 -5.51
C GLY A 100 9.98 4.59 -5.89
N ALA A 101 8.70 4.30 -5.69
CA ALA A 101 8.13 3.01 -6.06
C ALA A 101 8.09 2.82 -7.57
N ASP A 102 8.63 1.68 -8.04
CA ASP A 102 8.71 1.31 -9.44
C ASP A 102 7.53 0.45 -9.90
N PHE A 103 6.76 -0.06 -8.95
CA PHE A 103 5.59 -0.88 -9.20
C PHE A 103 4.57 -0.74 -8.06
N ILE A 104 3.28 -0.74 -8.38
CA ILE A 104 2.21 -0.68 -7.38
C ILE A 104 1.34 -1.94 -7.48
N VAL A 105 1.15 -2.64 -6.36
CA VAL A 105 0.18 -3.74 -6.24
C VAL A 105 -0.91 -3.31 -5.26
N LEU A 106 -2.12 -3.08 -5.75
CA LEU A 106 -3.24 -2.67 -4.91
C LEU A 106 -4.44 -3.61 -5.06
N PRO A 107 -5.28 -3.74 -4.03
CA PRO A 107 -6.50 -4.54 -4.15
C PRO A 107 -7.52 -3.81 -5.03
N ARG A 108 -8.38 -4.57 -5.70
CA ARG A 108 -9.65 -4.07 -6.26
C ARG A 108 -10.64 -3.85 -5.13
N ASP A 109 -10.34 -2.86 -4.30
CA ASP A 109 -11.24 -2.46 -3.25
C ASP A 109 -12.30 -1.51 -3.81
N ARG A 110 -13.56 -1.74 -3.42
CA ARG A 110 -14.69 -0.84 -3.66
C ARG A 110 -15.43 -0.51 -2.37
N ALA A 111 -14.85 -0.88 -1.24
CA ALA A 111 -15.34 -0.51 0.06
C ALA A 111 -15.41 1.03 0.16
N PRO A 112 -16.34 1.57 0.95
CA PRO A 112 -16.47 3.01 1.17
C PRO A 112 -15.39 3.54 2.15
N ASN A 113 -14.15 3.05 2.03
CA ASN A 113 -12.97 3.48 2.79
C ASN A 113 -12.03 4.30 1.89
N ALA A 114 -10.95 4.83 2.47
CA ALA A 114 -9.96 5.62 1.73
C ALA A 114 -9.37 4.84 0.54
N LEU A 115 -9.01 3.57 0.72
CA LEU A 115 -8.36 2.80 -0.35
C LEU A 115 -9.29 2.45 -1.51
N GLY A 116 -10.55 2.12 -1.25
CA GLY A 116 -11.55 1.89 -2.29
C GLY A 116 -11.81 3.13 -3.14
N GLN A 117 -11.74 4.32 -2.54
CA GLN A 117 -11.76 5.60 -3.26
C GLN A 117 -10.46 5.88 -4.02
N ALA A 118 -9.32 5.41 -3.48
CA ALA A 118 -8.01 5.57 -4.11
C ALA A 118 -7.81 4.65 -5.33
N ALA A 119 -8.37 3.43 -5.31
CA ALA A 119 -7.99 2.36 -6.22
C ALA A 119 -8.14 2.73 -7.70
N ASP A 120 -9.33 3.19 -8.11
CA ASP A 120 -9.59 3.61 -9.49
C ASP A 120 -8.74 4.83 -9.89
N TYR A 121 -8.46 5.73 -8.94
CA TYR A 121 -7.64 6.92 -9.17
C TYR A 121 -6.18 6.54 -9.42
N VAL A 122 -5.62 5.66 -8.59
CA VAL A 122 -4.24 5.17 -8.75
C VAL A 122 -4.07 4.46 -10.08
N VAL A 123 -5.00 3.58 -10.46
CA VAL A 123 -4.96 2.90 -11.77
C VAL A 123 -4.98 3.89 -12.94
N GLN A 124 -5.71 5.01 -12.81
CA GLN A 124 -5.81 6.01 -13.87
C GLN A 124 -4.59 6.93 -13.99
N TYR A 125 -3.94 7.25 -12.87
CA TYR A 125 -2.97 8.35 -12.81
C TYR A 125 -1.57 7.95 -12.34
N ALA A 126 -1.34 6.71 -11.92
CA ALA A 126 0.00 6.24 -11.57
C ALA A 126 0.96 6.35 -12.76
N THR A 127 2.17 6.80 -12.45
CA THR A 127 3.27 6.83 -13.42
C THR A 127 4.00 5.48 -13.47
N ALA A 128 4.09 4.79 -12.32
CA ALA A 128 4.58 3.43 -12.23
C ALA A 128 3.53 2.43 -12.75
N PRO A 129 3.94 1.27 -13.30
CA PRO A 129 3.04 0.15 -13.59
C PRO A 129 2.22 -0.28 -12.37
N VAL A 130 0.96 -0.62 -12.62
CA VAL A 130 -0.01 -0.97 -11.59
C VAL A 130 -0.60 -2.37 -11.84
N LEU A 131 -0.58 -3.22 -10.82
CA LEU A 131 -1.34 -4.47 -10.77
C LEU A 131 -2.49 -4.32 -9.78
N SER A 132 -3.72 -4.44 -10.28
CA SER A 132 -4.93 -4.38 -9.47
C SER A 132 -5.55 -5.78 -9.34
N VAL A 133 -5.57 -6.30 -8.10
CA VAL A 133 -5.88 -7.71 -7.77
C VAL A 133 -7.25 -7.90 -7.13
#